data_AF-A0A3D6DY92-F1
#
_entry.id   AF-A0A3D6DY92-F1
#
_cell.length_a   1.000
_cell.length_b   1.000
_cell.length_c   1.000
_cell.angle_alpha   90.00
_cell.angle_beta   90.00
_cell.angle_gamma   90.00
#
_symmetry.space_group_name_H-M   'P 1'
#
loop_
_entity.id
_entity.type
_entity.pdbx_description
1 polymer ?
#
loop_
_entity_poly.entity_id
_entity_poly.type
_entity_poly.pdbx_seq_one_letter_code
_entity_poly.pdbx_strand_id
1 'polypeptide(L)'
;VADGMGGHAAGEVASALAIAAIREHLGALPAADAETLQQAMCDAMEAAQERVLAASQEASQDSGGTRRMGCTLILACIHDDTFYLCHVGDVRGYLWSGQQLRALTNDHSVVAELVAVGVLTRDEAR
;
A
#
# COMPACT_ATOMS: atom_id res chain seq x y z
N VAL A 1 0.15 1.41 -7.07
CA VAL A 1 1.43 2.15 -6.96
C VAL A 1 2.11 1.66 -5.70
N ALA A 2 3.42 1.40 -5.75
CA ALA A 2 4.19 0.95 -4.59
C ALA A 2 5.50 1.74 -4.50
N ASP A 3 5.93 2.09 -3.29
CA ASP A 3 7.22 2.75 -3.05
C ASP A 3 8.06 1.92 -2.06
N GLY A 4 9.26 1.56 -2.48
CA GLY A 4 10.12 0.59 -1.81
C GLY A 4 11.07 1.20 -0.78
N MET A 5 11.23 0.53 0.36
CA MET A 5 12.13 0.89 1.45
C MET A 5 13.09 -0.25 1.79
N GLY A 6 14.26 0.09 2.35
CA GLY A 6 15.34 -0.88 2.65
C GLY A 6 16.67 -0.64 1.90
N GLY A 7 16.84 0.53 1.30
CA GLY A 7 17.95 0.85 0.38
C GLY A 7 17.56 0.58 -1.08
N HIS A 8 18.22 1.25 -2.04
CA HIS A 8 17.81 1.29 -3.46
C HIS A 8 17.46 -0.10 -4.02
N ALA A 9 18.38 -1.07 -3.90
CA ALA A 9 18.18 -2.41 -4.47
C ALA A 9 17.15 -3.27 -3.70
N ALA A 10 16.93 -3.02 -2.40
CA ALA A 10 15.97 -3.81 -1.62
C ALA A 10 14.55 -3.27 -1.76
N GLY A 11 14.39 -1.95 -1.85
CA GLY A 11 13.11 -1.29 -2.11
C GLY A 11 12.56 -1.60 -3.49
N GLU A 12 13.41 -1.60 -4.52
CA GLU A 12 13.01 -1.98 -5.89
C GLU A 12 12.44 -3.40 -5.92
N VAL A 13 13.10 -4.36 -5.26
CA VAL A 13 12.62 -5.73 -5.16
C VAL A 13 11.27 -5.80 -4.43
N ALA A 14 11.14 -5.14 -3.28
CA ALA A 14 9.90 -5.16 -2.50
C ALA A 14 8.70 -4.60 -3.28
N SER A 15 8.86 -3.42 -3.87
CA SER A 15 7.78 -2.79 -4.66
C SER A 15 7.42 -3.61 -5.91
N ALA A 16 8.39 -4.22 -6.58
CA ALA A 16 8.14 -5.11 -7.71
C ALA A 16 7.38 -6.39 -7.31
N LEU A 17 7.77 -7.02 -6.19
CA LEU A 17 7.08 -8.22 -5.67
C LEU A 17 5.63 -7.91 -5.28
N ALA A 18 5.41 -6.78 -4.61
CA ALA A 18 4.06 -6.34 -4.25
C ALA A 18 3.19 -6.15 -5.50
N ILE A 19 3.67 -5.42 -6.50
CA ILE A 19 2.92 -5.22 -7.76
C ILE A 19 2.66 -6.55 -8.47
N ALA A 20 3.64 -7.47 -8.49
CA ALA A 20 3.48 -8.78 -9.12
C ALA A 20 2.37 -9.61 -8.44
N ALA A 21 2.35 -9.66 -7.11
CA ALA A 21 1.31 -10.36 -6.34
C ALA A 21 -0.09 -9.77 -6.62
N ILE A 22 -0.22 -8.44 -6.59
CA ILE A 22 -1.49 -7.77 -6.90
C ILE A 22 -1.98 -8.14 -8.31
N ARG A 23 -1.10 -8.12 -9.32
CA ARG A 23 -1.46 -8.46 -10.70
C ARG A 23 -1.89 -9.91 -10.86
N GLU A 24 -1.24 -10.82 -10.14
CA GLU A 24 -1.57 -12.25 -10.18
C GLU A 24 -2.96 -12.51 -9.59
N HIS A 25 -3.28 -11.90 -8.45
CA HIS A 25 -4.57 -12.09 -7.78
C HIS A 25 -5.71 -11.38 -8.49
N LEU A 26 -5.52 -10.12 -8.90
CA LEU A 26 -6.59 -9.35 -9.55
C LEU A 26 -6.75 -9.68 -11.03
N GLY A 27 -5.67 -10.05 -11.72
CA GLY A 27 -5.71 -10.40 -13.15
C GLY A 27 -6.41 -11.72 -13.45
N ALA A 28 -6.58 -12.58 -12.44
CA ALA A 28 -7.26 -13.87 -12.55
C ALA A 28 -8.78 -13.78 -12.31
N LEU A 29 -9.30 -12.62 -11.92
CA LEU A 29 -10.70 -12.48 -11.55
C LEU A 29 -11.59 -12.32 -12.78
N PRO A 30 -12.70 -13.09 -12.88
CA PRO A 30 -13.76 -12.78 -13.83
C PRO A 30 -14.41 -11.44 -13.47
N ALA A 31 -15.25 -10.91 -14.38
CA ALA A 31 -16.10 -9.76 -14.07
C ALA A 31 -16.91 -10.05 -12.80
N ALA A 32 -16.47 -9.47 -11.70
CA ALA A 32 -16.95 -9.70 -10.35
C ALA A 32 -17.89 -8.54 -9.95
N ASP A 33 -18.87 -8.83 -9.11
CA ASP A 33 -19.66 -7.78 -8.46
C ASP A 33 -18.81 -7.00 -7.43
N ALA A 34 -19.38 -5.91 -6.92
CA ALA A 34 -18.73 -5.00 -5.98
C ALA A 34 -18.18 -5.70 -4.71
N GLU A 35 -18.93 -6.64 -4.14
CA GLU A 35 -18.53 -7.35 -2.91
C GLU A 35 -17.34 -8.27 -3.17
N THR A 36 -17.41 -9.03 -4.27
CA THR A 36 -16.33 -9.90 -4.72
C THR A 36 -15.06 -9.10 -5.05
N LEU A 37 -15.20 -7.91 -5.64
CA LEU A 37 -14.07 -7.02 -5.90
C LEU A 37 -13.39 -6.54 -4.60
N GLN A 38 -14.16 -6.13 -3.60
CA GLN A 38 -13.60 -5.67 -2.33
C GLN A 38 -12.81 -6.78 -1.63
N GLN A 39 -13.38 -7.98 -1.54
CA GLN A 39 -12.68 -9.12 -0.93
C GLN A 39 -11.41 -9.47 -1.73
N ALA A 40 -11.49 -9.51 -3.05
CA ALA A 40 -10.34 -9.75 -3.89
C ALA A 40 -9.23 -8.69 -3.74
N MET A 41 -9.58 -7.42 -3.52
CA MET A 41 -8.60 -6.38 -3.22
C MET A 41 -7.91 -6.64 -1.88
N CYS A 42 -8.65 -7.05 -0.85
CA CYS A 42 -8.07 -7.45 0.44
C CYS A 42 -7.12 -8.65 0.28
N ASP A 43 -7.56 -9.71 -0.38
CA ASP A 43 -6.77 -10.92 -0.61
C ASP A 43 -5.48 -10.60 -1.39
N ALA A 44 -5.59 -9.72 -2.39
CA ALA A 44 -4.44 -9.27 -3.16
C ALA A 44 -3.43 -8.48 -2.28
N MET A 45 -3.91 -7.60 -1.40
CA MET A 45 -3.06 -6.86 -0.47
C MET A 45 -2.36 -7.79 0.54
N GLU A 46 -3.07 -8.81 1.05
CA GLU A 46 -2.50 -9.82 1.93
C GLU A 46 -1.43 -10.65 1.22
N ALA A 47 -1.69 -11.13 0.00
CA ALA A 47 -0.72 -11.86 -0.79
C ALA A 47 0.52 -11.03 -1.12
N ALA A 48 0.35 -9.73 -1.40
CA ALA A 48 1.47 -8.80 -1.59
C ALA A 48 2.31 -8.67 -0.32
N GLN A 49 1.66 -8.52 0.84
CA GLN A 49 2.34 -8.44 2.14
C GLN A 49 3.11 -9.73 2.44
N GLU A 50 2.49 -10.90 2.26
CA GLU A 50 3.13 -12.20 2.51
C GLU A 50 4.36 -12.40 1.62
N ARG A 51 4.25 -12.07 0.33
CA ARG A 51 5.35 -12.22 -0.64
C ARG A 51 6.52 -11.30 -0.32
N VAL A 52 6.26 -10.04 0.04
CA VAL A 52 7.30 -9.09 0.45
C VAL A 52 7.93 -9.52 1.77
N LEU A 53 7.13 -9.98 2.74
CA LEU A 53 7.62 -10.43 4.03
C LEU A 53 8.53 -11.66 3.90
N ALA A 54 8.15 -12.65 3.10
CA ALA A 54 8.96 -13.83 2.83
C ALA A 54 10.32 -13.44 2.22
N ALA A 55 10.32 -12.62 1.16
CA ALA A 55 11.55 -12.15 0.53
C ALA A 55 12.42 -11.30 1.48
N SER A 56 11.80 -10.51 2.36
CA SER A 56 12.50 -9.72 3.38
C SER A 56 13.16 -10.61 4.44
N GLN A 57 12.50 -11.69 4.86
CA GLN A 57 13.04 -12.65 5.80
C GLN A 57 14.23 -13.41 5.20
N GLU A 58 14.11 -13.89 3.96
CA GLU A 58 15.20 -14.55 3.22
C GLU A 58 16.42 -13.62 3.09
N ALA A 59 16.21 -12.39 2.60
CA ALA A 59 17.29 -11.42 2.47
C ALA A 59 17.95 -11.06 3.81
N SER A 60 17.16 -11.03 4.88
CA SER A 60 17.66 -10.80 6.24
C SER A 60 18.48 -11.99 6.74
N GLN A 61 18.11 -13.23 6.43
CA GLN A 61 18.90 -14.40 6.83
C GLN A 61 20.26 -14.42 6.10
N ASP A 62 20.26 -14.19 4.79
CA ASP A 62 21.47 -14.19 3.95
C ASP A 62 22.49 -13.12 4.37
N SER A 63 22.01 -12.01 4.94
CA SER A 63 22.86 -10.89 5.34
C SER A 63 23.16 -10.82 6.84
N GLY A 64 22.84 -11.87 7.61
CA GLY A 64 23.05 -11.90 9.06
C GLY A 64 22.21 -10.88 9.84
N GLY A 65 21.00 -10.56 9.35
CA GLY A 65 20.02 -9.70 10.01
C GLY A 65 20.02 -8.24 9.55
N THR A 66 20.93 -7.86 8.66
CA THR A 66 21.21 -6.45 8.33
C THR A 66 20.36 -5.89 7.20
N ARG A 67 19.84 -6.74 6.31
CA ARG A 67 19.07 -6.35 5.13
C ARG A 67 17.60 -6.66 5.37
N ARG A 68 16.78 -5.62 5.34
CA ARG A 68 15.33 -5.75 5.38
C ARG A 68 14.76 -4.93 4.23
N MET A 69 13.67 -5.43 3.66
CA MET A 69 12.93 -4.72 2.62
C MET A 69 11.47 -4.59 3.02
N GLY A 70 10.81 -3.60 2.45
CA GLY A 70 9.39 -3.35 2.55
C GLY A 70 8.95 -2.37 1.48
N CYS A 71 7.66 -2.11 1.36
CA CYS A 71 7.15 -1.05 0.51
C CYS A 71 5.84 -0.50 1.06
N THR A 72 5.55 0.75 0.75
CA THR A 72 4.19 1.29 0.79
C THR A 72 3.43 0.78 -0.43
N LEU A 73 2.10 0.73 -0.35
CA LEU A 73 1.27 0.28 -1.45
C LEU A 73 -0.08 1.00 -1.41
N ILE A 74 -0.51 1.52 -2.55
CA ILE A 74 -1.88 1.98 -2.80
C ILE A 74 -2.44 1.29 -4.03
N LEU A 75 -3.62 0.73 -3.88
CA LEU A 75 -4.39 0.05 -4.91
C LEU A 75 -5.72 0.78 -5.08
N ALA A 76 -6.06 1.08 -6.33
CA ALA A 76 -7.37 1.63 -6.67
C ALA A 76 -7.99 0.79 -7.78
N CYS A 77 -9.25 0.42 -7.62
CA CYS A 77 -10.05 -0.27 -8.63
C CYS A 77 -11.33 0.53 -8.91
N ILE A 78 -11.81 0.48 -10.14
CA ILE A 78 -13.07 1.12 -10.55
C ILE A 78 -14.01 0.02 -11.04
N HIS A 79 -15.22 0.01 -10.50
CA HIS A 79 -16.30 -0.86 -10.94
C HIS A 79 -17.56 -0.02 -11.06
N ASP A 80 -18.12 0.01 -12.28
CA ASP A 80 -19.18 0.94 -12.68
C ASP A 80 -18.82 2.40 -12.29
N ASP A 81 -19.68 3.05 -11.51
CA ASP A 81 -19.52 4.43 -11.05
C ASP A 81 -18.85 4.53 -9.66
N THR A 82 -18.30 3.42 -9.14
CA THR A 82 -17.68 3.37 -7.81
C THR A 82 -16.18 3.09 -7.93
N PHE A 83 -15.37 3.88 -7.22
CA PHE A 83 -13.96 3.59 -7.03
C PHE A 83 -13.71 3.04 -5.63
N TYR A 84 -12.84 2.05 -5.55
CA TYR A 84 -12.40 1.40 -4.32
C TYR A 84 -10.93 1.71 -4.13
N LEU A 85 -10.50 1.97 -2.89
CA LEU A 85 -9.14 2.34 -2.59
C LEU A 85 -8.67 1.63 -1.31
N CYS A 86 -7.52 0.97 -1.41
CA CYS A 86 -6.84 0.33 -0.28
C CYS A 86 -5.40 0.83 -0.23
N HIS A 87 -4.89 1.16 0.95
CA HIS A 87 -3.51 1.63 1.09
C HIS A 87 -2.84 1.15 2.38
N VAL A 88 -1.52 1.07 2.34
CA VAL A 88 -0.66 0.82 3.49
C VAL A 88 0.58 1.71 3.41
N GLY A 89 0.90 2.34 4.54
CA GLY A 89 2.00 3.29 4.67
C GLY A 89 1.53 4.74 4.55
N ASP A 90 2.45 5.61 4.20
CA ASP A 90 2.27 7.05 4.01
C ASP A 90 2.04 7.44 2.54
N VAL A 91 1.72 6.46 1.70
CA VAL A 91 1.31 6.70 0.32
C VAL A 91 -0.05 7.39 0.28
N ARG A 92 -0.17 8.42 -0.58
CA ARG A 92 -1.34 9.29 -0.61
C ARG A 92 -2.17 9.16 -1.88
N GLY A 93 -3.48 8.99 -1.69
CA GLY A 93 -4.49 9.05 -2.74
C GLY A 93 -5.29 10.34 -2.67
N TYR A 94 -5.60 10.94 -3.82
CA TYR A 94 -6.37 12.19 -3.90
C TYR A 94 -7.49 12.10 -4.94
N LEU A 95 -8.63 12.74 -4.64
CA LEU A 95 -9.70 13.00 -5.59
C LEU A 95 -9.62 14.46 -6.05
N TRP A 96 -9.51 14.66 -7.36
CA TRP A 96 -9.55 15.98 -8.00
C TRP A 96 -10.91 16.21 -8.67
N SER A 97 -11.64 17.25 -8.24
CA SER A 97 -12.96 17.62 -8.79
C SER A 97 -12.91 18.83 -9.74
N GLY A 98 -11.74 19.17 -10.27
CA GLY A 98 -11.54 20.36 -11.13
C GLY A 98 -11.33 21.67 -10.35
N GLN A 99 -11.82 21.77 -9.12
CA GLN A 99 -11.63 22.94 -8.26
C GLN A 99 -10.98 22.60 -6.92
N GLN A 100 -11.14 21.36 -6.45
CA GLN A 100 -10.66 20.94 -5.13
C GLN A 100 -9.89 19.61 -5.24
N LEU A 101 -8.77 19.55 -4.52
CA LEU A 101 -8.02 18.33 -4.29
C LEU A 101 -8.33 17.84 -2.88
N ARG A 102 -8.94 16.65 -2.76
CA ARG A 102 -9.29 16.04 -1.48
C ARG A 102 -8.44 14.80 -1.24
N ALA A 103 -7.72 14.75 -0.12
CA ALA A 103 -7.02 13.53 0.30
C ALA A 103 -8.04 12.43 0.66
N LEU A 104 -7.79 11.22 0.17
CA LEU A 104 -8.62 10.03 0.44
C LEU A 104 -7.98 9.09 1.46
N THR A 105 -6.70 9.29 1.76
CA THR A 105 -5.90 8.47 2.66
C THR A 105 -5.39 9.29 3.83
N ASN A 106 -5.15 8.62 4.95
CA ASN A 106 -4.35 9.14 6.06
C ASN A 106 -3.05 8.35 6.11
N ASP A 107 -1.93 9.03 6.36
CA ASP A 107 -0.64 8.37 6.46
C ASP A 107 -0.64 7.41 7.65
N HIS A 108 -0.19 6.17 7.45
CA HIS A 108 0.04 5.23 8.55
C HIS A 108 1.38 5.55 9.25
N SER A 109 1.46 6.73 9.85
CA SER A 109 2.63 7.22 10.60
C SER A 109 2.25 7.60 12.02
N VAL A 110 3.21 7.48 12.94
CA VAL A 110 3.00 7.84 14.36
C VAL A 110 2.59 9.31 14.49
N VAL A 111 3.19 10.19 13.70
CA VAL A 111 2.84 11.63 13.72
C VAL A 111 1.38 11.83 13.29
N ALA A 112 0.93 11.15 12.24
CA ALA A 112 -0.45 11.23 11.79
C ALA A 112 -1.43 10.68 12.85
N GLU A 113 -1.07 9.62 13.56
CA GLU A 113 -1.85 9.07 14.67
C GLU A 113 -1.96 10.06 15.84
N LEU A 114 -0.84 10.70 16.24
CA LEU A 114 -0.81 11.73 17.28
C LEU A 114 -1.67 12.95 16.91
N VAL A 115 -1.71 13.32 15.64
CA VAL A 115 -2.64 14.35 15.14
C VAL A 115 -4.09 13.87 15.22
N ALA A 116 -4.37 12.62 14.85
CA ALA A 116 -5.71 12.06 14.88
C ALA A 116 -6.29 11.98 16.30
N VAL A 117 -5.46 11.70 17.31
CA VAL A 117 -5.87 11.68 18.73
C VAL A 117 -5.78 13.06 19.40
N GLY A 118 -5.43 14.11 18.67
CA GLY A 118 -5.39 15.49 19.16
C GLY A 118 -4.21 15.82 20.08
N VAL A 119 -3.18 14.97 20.12
CA VAL A 119 -1.94 15.21 20.87
C VAL A 119 -1.07 16.23 20.14
N LEU A 120 -1.09 16.23 18.81
CA LEU A 120 -0.44 17.24 17.96
C LEU A 120 -1.47 17.95 17.10
N THR A 121 -1.24 19.22 16.83
CA THR A 121 -1.92 19.93 15.74
C THR A 121 -1.29 19.57 14.39
N ARG A 122 -2.01 19.81 13.29
CA ARG A 122 -1.47 19.60 11.94
C ARG A 122 -0.25 20.49 11.64
N ASP A 123 -0.14 21.64 12.29
CA ASP A 123 0.97 22.57 12.09
C ASP A 123 2.24 22.13 12.84
N GLU A 124 2.09 21.47 14.00
CA GLU A 124 3.21 20.87 14.75
C GLU A 124 3.74 19.57 14.12
N ALA A 125 2.95 18.96 13.23
CA ALA A 125 3.29 17.75 12.50
C ALA A 125 4.07 17.99 11.19
N ARG A 126 4.49 19.23 10.91
CA ARG A 126 5.21 19.63 9.69
C ARG A 126 6.73 19.69 9.84
#